data_AF-A0A7J4LQL8-F1
#
_entry.id   AF-A0A7J4LQL8-F1
#
_cell.length_a   1.000
_cell.length_b   1.000
_cell.length_c   1.000
_cell.angle_alpha   90.00
_cell.angle_beta   90.00
_cell.angle_gamma   90.00
#
_symmetry.space_group_name_H-M   'P 1'
#
loop_
_entity.id
_entity.type
_entity.pdbx_description
1 polymer ?
#
loop_
_entity_poly.entity_id
_entity_poly.type
_entity_poly.pdbx_seq_one_letter_code
_entity_poly.pdbx_strand_id
1 'polypeptide(L)'
;MMIDQLHAWFDTFNQIILTPLVGIAFVLITYVVVHFWTSDPDTVKSKLFLNYDKFKKAFMLFALIAFLLLLHVFLVFIRNYVSSDLLIQYGSAMRDIQLILGLIMAIGLTFFAYVVYGITK
;
A
#
# COMPACT_ATOMS: atom_id res chain seq x y z
N MET A 1 -14.50 -4.45 31.24
CA MET A 1 -15.02 -5.73 30.73
C MET A 1 -15.54 -5.63 29.29
N MET A 2 -16.52 -4.76 28.97
CA MET A 2 -17.04 -4.66 27.59
C MET A 2 -16.07 -3.98 26.60
N ILE A 3 -15.31 -2.99 27.06
CA ILE A 3 -14.30 -2.28 26.25
C ILE A 3 -13.09 -3.18 25.95
N ASP A 4 -12.66 -3.99 26.92
CA ASP A 4 -11.52 -4.91 26.78
C ASP A 4 -11.81 -6.02 25.76
N GLN A 5 -13.06 -6.52 25.73
CA GLN A 5 -13.51 -7.48 24.74
C GLN A 5 -13.58 -6.89 23.33
N LEU A 6 -13.96 -5.60 23.21
CA LEU A 6 -13.99 -4.90 21.93
C LEU A 6 -12.57 -4.72 21.37
N HIS A 7 -11.61 -4.34 22.21
CA HIS A 7 -10.20 -4.21 21.81
C HIS A 7 -9.62 -5.55 21.33
N ALA A 8 -9.81 -6.62 22.09
CA ALA A 8 -9.35 -7.95 21.69
C ALA A 8 -9.95 -8.42 20.35
N TRP A 9 -11.22 -8.07 20.09
CA TRP A 9 -11.88 -8.37 18.83
C TRP A 9 -11.29 -7.57 17.66
N PHE A 10 -11.05 -6.27 17.83
CA PHE A 10 -10.42 -5.44 16.81
C PHE A 10 -8.99 -5.88 16.49
N ASP A 11 -8.20 -6.26 17.49
CA ASP A 11 -6.85 -6.77 17.30
C ASP A 11 -6.87 -8.08 16.50
N THR A 12 -7.78 -8.99 16.85
CA THR A 12 -7.97 -10.26 16.15
C THR A 12 -8.43 -10.04 14.70
N PHE A 13 -9.37 -9.11 14.47
CA PHE A 13 -9.86 -8.77 13.15
C PHE A 13 -8.74 -8.18 12.26
N ASN A 14 -7.96 -7.24 12.79
CA ASN A 14 -6.83 -6.66 12.07
C ASN A 14 -5.78 -7.71 11.69
N GLN A 15 -5.49 -8.65 12.59
CA GLN A 15 -4.50 -9.69 12.35
C GLN A 15 -5.00 -10.76 11.36
N ILE A 16 -6.19 -11.30 11.57
CA ILE A 16 -6.67 -12.49 10.84
C ILE A 16 -7.33 -12.11 9.52
N ILE A 17 -7.96 -10.93 9.43
CA ILE A 17 -8.75 -10.55 8.26
C ILE A 17 -8.03 -9.46 7.48
N LEU A 18 -7.70 -8.34 8.12
CA LEU A 18 -7.17 -7.18 7.41
C LEU A 18 -5.79 -7.45 6.81
N THR A 19 -4.88 -8.04 7.59
CA THR A 19 -3.50 -8.31 7.16
C THR A 19 -3.42 -9.23 5.92
N PRO A 20 -4.05 -10.42 5.89
CA PRO A 20 -4.02 -11.26 4.70
C PRO A 20 -4.77 -10.63 3.51
N LEU A 21 -5.83 -9.86 3.75
CA LEU A 21 -6.57 -9.18 2.68
C LEU A 21 -5.71 -8.09 2.00
N VAL A 22 -4.90 -7.36 2.78
CA VAL A 22 -3.88 -6.45 2.24
C VAL A 22 -2.81 -7.20 1.44
N GLY A 23 -2.38 -8.38 1.92
CA GLY A 23 -1.44 -9.25 1.21
C GLY A 23 -1.99 -9.74 -0.14
N ILE A 24 -3.26 -10.15 -0.21
CA ILE A 24 -3.92 -10.58 -1.46
C ILE A 24 -4.08 -9.39 -2.42
N ALA A 25 -4.54 -8.25 -1.91
CA ALA A 25 -4.67 -7.02 -2.70
C ALA A 25 -3.32 -6.62 -3.33
N PHE A 26 -2.21 -6.83 -2.61
CA PHE A 26 -0.88 -6.60 -3.16
C PHE A 26 -0.51 -7.53 -4.31
N VAL A 27 -0.75 -8.84 -4.16
CA VAL A 27 -0.45 -9.80 -5.23
C VAL A 27 -1.24 -9.44 -6.48
N LEU A 28 -2.51 -9.05 -6.31
CA LEU A 28 -3.35 -8.58 -7.42
C LEU A 28 -2.80 -7.29 -8.04
N ILE A 29 -2.47 -6.27 -7.24
CA ILE A 29 -1.91 -5.02 -7.75
C ILE A 29 -0.59 -5.27 -8.48
N THR A 30 0.30 -6.08 -7.92
CA THR A 30 1.59 -6.42 -8.53
C THR A 30 1.39 -7.18 -9.84
N TYR A 31 0.48 -8.15 -9.87
CA TYR A 31 0.12 -8.85 -11.09
C TYR A 31 -0.37 -7.89 -12.18
N VAL A 32 -1.29 -6.99 -11.83
CA VAL A 32 -1.81 -5.97 -12.75
C VAL A 32 -0.67 -5.07 -13.24
N VAL A 33 0.26 -4.68 -12.35
CA VAL A 33 1.43 -3.86 -12.71
C VAL A 33 2.35 -4.55 -13.69
N VAL A 34 2.72 -5.79 -13.41
CA VAL A 34 3.57 -6.60 -14.29
C VAL A 34 2.86 -6.82 -15.63
N HIS A 35 1.57 -7.16 -15.60
CA HIS A 35 0.78 -7.40 -16.81
C HIS A 35 0.74 -6.15 -17.71
N PHE A 36 0.49 -4.96 -17.16
CA PHE A 36 0.51 -3.71 -17.93
C PHE A 36 1.91 -3.30 -18.41
N TRP A 37 2.97 -3.69 -17.70
CA TRP A 37 4.34 -3.44 -18.13
C TRP A 37 4.76 -4.34 -19.30
N THR A 38 4.36 -5.61 -19.28
CA THR A 38 4.73 -6.60 -20.30
C THR A 38 3.79 -6.64 -21.49
N SER A 39 2.60 -6.04 -21.38
CA SER A 39 1.61 -6.03 -22.46
C SER A 39 1.96 -5.02 -23.55
N ASP A 40 1.76 -5.43 -24.80
CA ASP A 40 2.01 -4.60 -25.96
C ASP A 40 1.17 -3.31 -25.90
N PRO A 41 1.78 -2.12 -26.10
CA PRO A 41 1.08 -0.85 -25.97
C PRO A 41 -0.15 -0.75 -26.89
N ASP A 42 -0.11 -1.36 -28.07
CA ASP A 42 -1.18 -1.26 -29.06
C ASP A 42 -2.42 -2.11 -28.71
N THR A 43 -2.23 -3.21 -27.98
CA THR A 43 -3.34 -4.02 -27.43
C THR A 43 -4.04 -3.30 -26.27
N VAL A 44 -3.30 -2.49 -25.50
CA VAL A 44 -3.84 -1.72 -24.36
C VAL A 44 -4.45 -0.37 -24.80
N LYS A 45 -3.84 0.30 -25.78
CA LYS A 45 -4.35 1.56 -26.36
C LYS A 45 -5.73 1.39 -27.00
N SER A 46 -5.98 0.27 -27.67
CA SER A 46 -7.23 0.05 -28.45
C SER A 46 -8.47 -0.16 -27.58
N LYS A 47 -8.33 -0.51 -26.30
CA LYS A 47 -9.48 -0.86 -25.43
C LYS A 47 -9.82 0.17 -24.36
N LEU A 48 -8.94 1.10 -23.97
CA LEU A 48 -9.23 1.92 -22.78
C LEU A 48 -8.70 3.36 -22.71
N PHE A 49 -7.71 3.83 -23.47
CA PHE A 49 -7.18 5.18 -23.23
C PHE A 49 -6.65 5.95 -24.46
N LEU A 50 -7.30 7.07 -24.77
CA LEU A 50 -6.81 8.16 -25.63
C LEU A 50 -5.54 8.86 -25.06
N ASN A 51 -5.17 8.58 -23.80
CA ASN A 51 -4.04 9.19 -23.08
C ASN A 51 -3.16 8.13 -22.37
N TYR A 52 -2.73 7.10 -23.11
CA TYR A 52 -1.93 5.98 -22.57
C TYR A 52 -0.72 6.41 -21.74
N ASP A 53 0.04 7.44 -22.16
CA ASP A 53 1.22 7.91 -21.41
C ASP A 53 0.87 8.53 -20.06
N LYS A 54 -0.24 9.28 -19.97
CA LYS A 54 -0.66 9.85 -18.69
C LYS A 54 -1.20 8.76 -17.76
N PHE A 55 -1.94 7.80 -18.30
CA PHE A 55 -2.42 6.64 -17.55
C PHE A 55 -1.25 5.80 -17.02
N LYS A 56 -0.24 5.52 -17.85
CA LYS A 56 0.97 4.79 -17.44
C LYS A 56 1.69 5.49 -16.29
N LYS A 57 1.80 6.82 -16.31
CA LYS A 57 2.39 7.60 -15.21
C LYS A 57 1.57 7.51 -13.91
N ALA A 58 0.25 7.70 -13.99
CA ALA A 58 -0.63 7.59 -12.82
C ALA A 58 -0.59 6.17 -12.23
N PHE A 59 -0.56 5.17 -13.11
CA PHE A 59 -0.53 3.77 -12.71
C PHE A 59 0.82 3.35 -12.08
N MET A 60 1.96 3.83 -12.59
CA MET A 60 3.26 3.64 -11.92
C MET A 60 3.30 4.32 -10.55
N LEU A 61 2.73 5.53 -10.43
CA LEU A 61 2.64 6.23 -9.16
C LEU A 61 1.75 5.46 -8.16
N PHE A 62 0.62 4.91 -8.62
CA PHE A 62 -0.23 4.04 -7.83
C PHE A 62 0.51 2.78 -7.35
N ALA A 63 1.28 2.14 -8.23
CA ALA A 63 2.09 0.97 -7.88
C ALA A 63 3.13 1.30 -6.79
N LEU A 64 3.79 2.46 -6.88
CA LEU A 64 4.75 2.92 -5.88
C LEU A 64 4.06 3.16 -4.52
N ILE A 65 2.90 3.79 -4.51
CA ILE A 65 2.12 4.03 -3.27
C ILE A 65 1.67 2.70 -2.66
N ALA A 66 1.17 1.77 -3.46
CA ALA A 66 0.79 0.45 -3.00
C ALA A 66 1.97 -0.32 -2.39
N PHE A 67 3.15 -0.24 -3.01
CA PHE A 67 4.39 -0.82 -2.48
C PHE A 67 4.78 -0.20 -1.12
N LEU A 68 4.74 1.13 -1.00
CA LEU A 68 5.03 1.82 0.26
C LEU A 68 4.02 1.45 1.37
N LEU A 69 2.75 1.27 1.03
CA LEU A 69 1.71 0.82 1.94
C LEU A 69 2.02 -0.55 2.53
N LEU A 70 2.56 -1.46 1.72
CA LEU A 70 2.96 -2.77 2.21
C LEU A 70 4.17 -2.71 3.10
N LEU A 71 5.16 -1.90 2.74
CA LEU A 71 6.33 -1.71 3.59
C LEU A 71 5.88 -1.15 4.95
N HIS A 72 4.94 -0.21 4.94
CA HIS A 72 4.34 0.34 6.16
C HIS A 72 3.56 -0.71 6.97
N VAL A 73 2.66 -1.49 6.35
CA VAL A 73 1.88 -2.55 7.02
C VAL A 73 2.78 -3.69 7.50
N PHE A 74 3.82 -4.04 6.75
CA PHE A 74 4.79 -5.07 7.10
C PHE A 74 5.62 -4.64 8.32
N LEU A 75 6.00 -3.37 8.43
CA LEU A 75 6.66 -2.84 9.63
C LEU A 75 5.72 -2.88 10.86
N VAL A 76 4.43 -2.58 10.67
CA VAL A 76 3.42 -2.75 11.75
C VAL A 76 3.36 -4.20 12.20
N PHE A 77 3.34 -5.14 11.24
CA PHE A 77 3.32 -6.56 11.52
C PHE A 77 4.58 -6.99 12.28
N ILE A 78 5.78 -6.68 11.77
CA ILE A 78 7.03 -7.01 12.45
C ILE A 78 7.03 -6.47 13.89
N ARG A 79 6.63 -5.21 14.09
CA ARG A 79 6.54 -4.61 15.42
C ARG A 79 5.62 -5.39 16.37
N ASN A 80 4.53 -5.97 15.86
CA ASN A 80 3.56 -6.68 16.71
C ASN A 80 3.92 -8.16 16.98
N TYR A 81 4.79 -8.76 16.16
CA TYR A 81 5.10 -10.20 16.23
C TYR A 81 6.56 -10.54 16.55
N VAL A 82 7.46 -9.55 16.53
CA VAL A 82 8.85 -9.74 16.95
C VAL A 82 8.94 -9.76 18.48
N SER A 83 9.84 -10.60 19.01
CA SER A 83 10.08 -10.78 20.44
C SER A 83 10.38 -9.46 21.17
N SER A 84 10.03 -9.41 22.45
CA SER A 84 10.17 -8.23 23.32
C SER A 84 11.58 -7.63 23.32
N ASP A 85 12.62 -8.45 23.23
CA ASP A 85 14.02 -7.98 23.27
C ASP A 85 14.41 -7.18 22.02
N LEU A 86 13.96 -7.62 20.83
CA LEU A 86 14.17 -6.90 19.59
C LEU A 86 13.32 -5.62 19.50
N LEU A 87 12.12 -5.65 20.08
CA LEU A 87 11.25 -4.48 20.24
C LEU A 87 11.85 -3.40 21.14
N ILE A 88 12.51 -3.80 22.24
CA ILE A 88 13.19 -2.87 23.14
C ILE A 88 14.41 -2.25 22.44
N GLN A 89 15.13 -3.03 21.64
CA GLN A 89 16.33 -2.57 20.95
C GLN A 89 16.05 -1.71 19.70
N TYR A 90 15.03 -2.04 18.91
CA TYR A 90 14.75 -1.39 17.61
C TYR A 90 13.39 -0.70 17.53
N GLY A 91 12.58 -0.73 18.60
CA GLY A 91 11.20 -0.24 18.58
C GLY A 91 11.05 1.25 18.32
N SER A 92 11.98 2.09 18.79
CA SER A 92 11.95 3.54 18.49
C SER A 92 12.26 3.79 17.02
N ALA A 93 13.31 3.18 16.48
CA ALA A 93 13.70 3.31 15.09
C ALA A 93 12.61 2.79 14.14
N MET A 94 12.00 1.64 14.44
CA MET A 94 10.87 1.10 13.66
C MET A 94 9.67 2.05 13.66
N ARG A 95 9.34 2.65 14.81
CA ARG A 95 8.25 3.64 14.92
C ARG A 95 8.54 4.88 14.07
N ASP A 96 9.77 5.39 14.11
CA ASP A 96 10.14 6.59 13.34
C ASP A 96 10.11 6.32 11.83
N ILE A 97 10.64 5.17 11.39
CA ILE A 97 10.55 4.72 9.99
C ILE A 97 9.10 4.57 9.56
N GLN A 98 8.25 3.99 10.41
CA GLN A 98 6.82 3.82 10.12
C GLN A 98 6.11 5.18 9.95
N LEU A 99 6.40 6.17 10.80
CA LEU A 99 5.85 7.53 10.68
C LEU A 99 6.30 8.22 9.39
N ILE A 100 7.58 8.11 9.04
CA ILE A 100 8.14 8.68 7.81
C ILE A 100 7.49 8.03 6.58
N LEU A 101 7.35 6.70 6.55
CA LEU A 101 6.66 6.00 5.46
C LEU A 101 5.19 6.41 5.35
N GLY A 102 4.51 6.56 6.49
CA GLY A 102 3.14 7.08 6.55
C GLY A 102 3.01 8.46 5.90
N LEU A 103 3.93 9.36 6.23
CA LEU A 103 3.97 10.71 5.65
C LEU A 103 4.25 10.69 4.14
N ILE A 104 5.24 9.90 3.70
CA ILE A 104 5.57 9.77 2.27
C ILE A 104 4.37 9.23 1.49
N MET A 105 3.64 8.26 2.04
CA MET A 105 2.41 7.76 1.41
C MET A 105 1.33 8.82 1.32
N ALA A 106 1.10 9.60 2.38
CA ALA A 106 0.10 10.66 2.37
C ALA A 106 0.42 11.71 1.28
N ILE A 107 1.69 12.11 1.15
CA ILE A 107 2.16 13.00 0.09
C ILE A 107 1.98 12.35 -1.30
N GLY A 108 2.37 11.07 -1.43
CA GLY A 108 2.21 10.31 -2.67
C GLY A 108 0.76 10.21 -3.12
N LEU A 109 -0.17 9.91 -2.21
CA LEU A 109 -1.61 9.87 -2.47
C LEU A 109 -2.16 11.23 -2.90
N THR A 110 -1.71 12.30 -2.25
CA THR A 110 -2.09 13.67 -2.62
C THR A 110 -1.63 14.00 -4.04
N PHE A 111 -0.39 13.64 -4.37
CA PHE A 111 0.15 13.84 -5.71
C PHE A 111 -0.55 12.95 -6.76
N PHE A 112 -0.89 11.71 -6.40
CA PHE A 112 -1.66 10.82 -7.27
C PHE A 112 -3.06 11.37 -7.56
N ALA A 113 -3.77 11.87 -6.55
CA ALA A 113 -5.07 12.51 -6.75
C ALA A 113 -4.97 13.72 -7.69
N TYR A 114 -3.91 14.53 -7.57
CA TYR A 114 -3.64 15.65 -8.47
C TYR A 114 -3.38 15.20 -9.92
N VAL A 115 -2.54 14.17 -10.10
CA VAL A 115 -2.24 13.61 -11.44
C VAL A 115 -3.51 13.05 -12.09
N VAL A 116 -4.32 12.29 -11.34
CA VAL A 116 -5.59 11.73 -11.84
C VAL A 116 -6.56 12.84 -12.23
N TYR A 117 -6.71 13.89 -11.42
CA TYR A 117 -7.56 15.05 -11.74
C TYR A 117 -7.10 15.79 -13.01
N GLY A 118 -5.80 15.84 -13.27
CA GLY A 118 -5.25 16.41 -14.51
C GLY A 118 -5.39 15.51 -15.75
N ILE A 119 -5.81 14.25 -15.59
CA ILE A 119 -6.09 13.31 -16.68
C ILE A 119 -7.56 13.37 -17.11
N THR A 120 -8.47 13.68 -16.17
CA THR A 120 -9.91 13.77 -16.41
C THR A 120 -10.38 15.13 -16.96
N LYS A 121 -9.50 16.14 -17.03
CA LYS A 121 -9.71 17.38 -17.79
C LYS A 121 -9.09 17.27 -19.19
#